data_AF-A0A7X9MUS2-F1
#
_entry.id   AF-A0A7X9MUS2-F1
#
_cell.length_a   1.000
_cell.length_b   1.000
_cell.length_c   1.000
_cell.angle_alpha   90.00
_cell.angle_beta   90.00
_cell.angle_gamma   90.00
#
_symmetry.space_group_name_H-M   'P 1'
#
loop_
_entity.id
_entity.type
_entity.pdbx_description
1 polymer ?
#
loop_
_entity_poly.entity_id
_entity_poly.type
_entity_poly.pdbx_seq_one_letter_code
_entity_poly.pdbx_strand_id
1 'polypeptide(L)'
;MRGFLFESKKVLKKKTTLVSIFLSFLAAVGLYIFNYAVAEEIQEGNITRLESYPEMFTNFANESRVEKDKAIEAGDTAKAEEMDSFISRYLESIANYEKMIEAYEQEDWMFLHEKDIDSLQIFVEDPEAATYGIEEQLVSHFTLRATYEELKLLKDIDSKPFVQNMTSQPLLATIYDDFTGTSLEQYQTMTKRYGQEGFSFLVQLIQLFYIPAVVLIGCFIFGNSIASETTKKKRGLNFYRVLPYSRMKLFFAKYISGYMYLLIFSLLMLAIPLVCSLFTKGLGSLKNPILVYEGTKSTSIFGNSLNAREDQFHFIEFQEYFWKVFIFLIAFSFFMYSIYFLFALLTKNASLSMVLSGAITYIGMNILASEFNPFVYTDIHRIITGEIATRTFNSGFTFNTGLYISLALGIILTILGYLTFRFKRQVT
;
A
#
# COMPACT_ATOMS: atom_id res chain seq x y z
N MET A 1 15.80 -31.23 18.18
CA MET A 1 16.68 -30.67 17.11
C MET A 1 16.79 -31.57 15.87
N ARG A 2 17.18 -32.86 15.96
CA ARG A 2 17.31 -33.75 14.77
C ARG A 2 16.04 -33.90 13.92
N GLY A 3 14.86 -34.01 14.54
CA GLY A 3 13.58 -34.13 13.81
C GLY A 3 13.20 -32.89 13.01
N PHE A 4 13.46 -31.69 13.54
CA PHE A 4 13.25 -30.42 12.83
C PHE A 4 14.14 -30.35 11.58
N LEU A 5 15.45 -30.60 11.73
CA LEU A 5 16.41 -30.60 10.62
C LEU A 5 16.05 -31.60 9.52
N PHE A 6 15.46 -32.75 9.86
CA PHE A 6 14.99 -33.73 8.90
C PHE A 6 13.82 -33.21 8.06
N GLU A 7 12.78 -32.67 8.70
CA GLU A 7 11.62 -32.09 8.00
C GLU A 7 12.04 -30.90 7.13
N SER A 8 12.96 -30.08 7.65
CA SER A 8 13.59 -28.98 6.92
C SER A 8 14.26 -29.40 5.62
N LYS A 9 15.17 -30.38 5.68
CA LYS A 9 15.85 -30.91 4.49
C LYS A 9 14.86 -31.53 3.49
N LYS A 10 13.77 -32.12 3.99
CA LYS A 10 12.77 -32.78 3.15
C LYS A 10 11.98 -31.77 2.32
N VAL A 11 11.59 -30.65 2.91
CA VAL A 11 10.84 -29.59 2.22
C VAL A 11 11.70 -29.00 1.10
N LEU A 12 12.95 -28.63 1.38
CA LEU A 12 13.85 -28.00 0.40
C LEU A 12 14.25 -28.92 -0.77
N LYS A 13 14.23 -30.24 -0.57
CA LYS A 13 14.55 -31.21 -1.63
C LYS A 13 13.42 -31.46 -2.62
N LYS A 14 12.21 -30.96 -2.36
CA LYS A 14 11.07 -31.14 -3.28
C LYS A 14 11.22 -30.21 -4.49
N LYS A 15 11.36 -30.79 -5.69
CA LYS A 15 11.42 -30.02 -6.94
C LYS A 15 10.25 -29.04 -7.09
N THR A 16 9.03 -29.46 -6.73
CA THR A 16 7.84 -28.60 -6.78
C THR A 16 7.97 -27.37 -5.87
N THR A 17 8.55 -27.51 -4.68
CA THR A 17 8.78 -26.39 -3.75
C THR A 17 9.76 -25.41 -4.35
N LEU A 18 10.87 -25.88 -4.93
CA LEU A 18 11.85 -25.02 -5.58
C LEU A 18 11.27 -24.28 -6.79
N VAL A 19 10.49 -24.98 -7.63
CA VAL A 19 9.81 -24.37 -8.78
C VAL A 19 8.82 -23.30 -8.33
N SER A 20 8.02 -23.56 -7.29
CA SER A 20 7.07 -22.56 -6.77
C SER A 20 7.79 -21.34 -6.19
N ILE A 21 8.86 -21.52 -5.42
CA ILE A 21 9.66 -20.40 -4.89
C ILE A 21 10.24 -19.57 -6.04
N PHE A 22 10.78 -20.22 -7.07
CA PHE A 22 11.34 -19.55 -8.24
C PHE A 22 10.27 -18.77 -9.03
N LEU A 23 9.08 -19.35 -9.24
CA LEU A 23 7.97 -18.65 -9.89
C LEU A 23 7.47 -17.46 -9.07
N SER A 24 7.37 -17.59 -7.75
CA SER A 24 7.04 -16.47 -6.86
C SER A 24 8.08 -15.36 -6.96
N PHE A 25 9.37 -15.72 -6.97
CA PHE A 25 10.46 -14.77 -7.15
C PHE A 25 10.33 -14.01 -8.48
N LEU A 26 10.16 -14.73 -9.60
CA LEU A 26 9.96 -14.11 -10.92
C LEU A 26 8.73 -13.20 -10.96
N ALA A 27 7.63 -13.60 -10.31
CA ALA A 27 6.43 -12.77 -10.24
C ALA A 27 6.67 -11.46 -9.47
N ALA A 28 7.40 -11.50 -8.35
CA ALA A 28 7.73 -10.29 -7.60
C ALA A 28 8.68 -9.36 -8.37
N VAL A 29 9.68 -9.92 -9.06
CA VAL A 29 10.56 -9.15 -9.95
C VAL A 29 9.77 -8.54 -11.10
N GLY A 30 8.88 -9.31 -11.74
CA GLY A 30 8.02 -8.83 -12.82
C GLY A 30 7.08 -7.71 -12.38
N LEU A 31 6.50 -7.82 -11.18
CA LEU A 31 5.68 -6.76 -10.58
C LEU A 31 6.49 -5.49 -10.33
N TYR A 32 7.73 -5.62 -9.84
CA TYR A 32 8.63 -4.48 -9.65
C TYR A 32 8.93 -3.78 -10.97
N ILE A 33 9.38 -4.54 -11.98
CA ILE A 33 9.74 -3.99 -13.30
C ILE A 33 8.53 -3.32 -13.96
N PHE A 34 7.35 -3.95 -13.89
CA PHE A 34 6.13 -3.38 -14.45
C PHE A 34 5.77 -2.05 -13.77
N ASN A 35 5.79 -2.00 -12.43
CA ASN A 35 5.50 -0.77 -11.71
C ASN A 35 6.54 0.33 -12.00
N TYR A 36 7.82 -0.03 -12.06
CA TYR A 36 8.89 0.89 -12.39
C TYR A 36 8.69 1.50 -13.78
N ALA A 37 8.39 0.68 -14.79
CA ALA A 37 8.14 1.14 -16.15
C ALA A 37 6.93 2.10 -16.23
N VAL A 38 5.84 1.79 -15.52
CA VAL A 38 4.67 2.68 -15.46
C VAL A 38 5.00 4.00 -14.74
N ALA A 39 5.79 3.95 -13.67
CA ALA A 39 6.23 5.16 -12.96
C ALA A 39 7.10 6.05 -13.86
N GLU A 40 8.01 5.44 -14.63
CA GLU A 40 8.87 6.14 -15.59
C GLU A 40 8.05 6.78 -16.71
N GLU A 41 7.12 6.05 -17.32
CA GLU A 41 6.22 6.57 -18.36
C GLU A 41 5.38 7.77 -17.86
N ILE A 42 4.85 7.70 -16.64
CA ILE A 42 4.10 8.80 -16.05
C ILE A 42 5.01 10.01 -15.79
N GLN A 43 6.23 9.79 -15.31
CA GLN A 43 7.19 10.86 -15.07
C GLN A 43 7.58 11.56 -16.39
N GLU A 44 7.87 10.81 -17.45
CA GLU A 44 8.15 11.37 -18.78
C GLU A 44 6.94 12.12 -19.35
N GLY A 45 5.73 11.55 -19.19
CA GLY A 45 4.49 12.21 -19.61
C GLY A 45 4.19 13.49 -18.83
N ASN A 46 4.62 13.59 -17.57
CA ASN A 46 4.53 14.81 -16.78
C ASN A 46 5.50 15.90 -17.27
N ILE A 47 6.75 15.52 -17.57
CA ILE A 47 7.75 16.44 -18.14
C ILE A 47 7.26 16.97 -19.49
N THR A 48 6.79 16.08 -20.37
CA THR A 48 6.24 16.46 -21.69
C THR A 48 5.06 17.43 -21.55
N ARG A 49 4.18 17.22 -20.56
CA ARG A 49 3.09 18.16 -20.28
C ARG A 49 3.61 19.52 -19.82
N LEU A 50 4.62 19.53 -18.96
CA LEU A 50 5.25 20.77 -18.48
C LEU A 50 5.87 21.56 -19.63
N GLU A 51 6.55 20.88 -20.55
CA GLU A 51 7.15 21.49 -21.76
C GLU A 51 6.11 22.14 -22.68
N SER A 52 4.86 21.67 -22.66
CA SER A 52 3.79 22.29 -23.47
C SER A 52 3.28 23.63 -22.93
N TYR A 53 3.42 23.91 -21.63
CA TYR A 53 2.88 25.13 -21.02
C TYR A 53 3.61 26.41 -21.49
N PRO A 54 4.95 26.50 -21.53
CA PRO A 54 5.65 27.65 -22.09
C PRO A 54 5.18 28.03 -23.50
N GLU A 55 4.95 27.04 -24.37
CA GLU A 55 4.44 27.28 -25.74
C GLU A 55 3.00 27.83 -25.71
N MET A 56 2.12 27.23 -24.89
CA MET A 56 0.75 27.72 -24.71
C MET A 56 0.71 29.18 -24.24
N PHE A 57 1.48 29.52 -23.21
CA PHE A 57 1.53 30.89 -22.69
C PHE A 57 2.22 31.87 -23.66
N THR A 58 3.17 31.40 -24.48
CA THR A 58 3.77 32.20 -25.56
C THR A 58 2.71 32.59 -26.59
N ASN A 59 1.83 31.65 -26.95
CA ASN A 59 0.72 31.92 -27.86
C ASN A 59 -0.26 32.93 -27.26
N PHE A 60 -0.66 32.78 -25.99
CA PHE A 60 -1.52 33.76 -25.31
C PHE A 60 -0.88 35.15 -25.20
N ALA A 61 0.44 35.22 -24.96
CA ALA A 61 1.16 36.49 -24.96
C ALA A 61 1.17 37.14 -26.35
N ASN A 62 1.35 36.37 -27.43
CA ASN A 62 1.31 36.88 -28.79
C ASN A 62 -0.09 37.34 -29.22
N GLU A 63 -1.14 36.60 -28.88
CA GLU A 63 -2.53 37.02 -29.10
C GLU A 63 -2.84 38.33 -28.36
N SER A 64 -2.40 38.45 -27.11
CA SER A 64 -2.56 39.67 -26.30
C SER A 64 -1.79 40.85 -26.88
N ARG A 65 -0.61 40.63 -27.48
CA ARG A 65 0.14 41.67 -28.21
C ARG A 65 -0.64 42.19 -29.42
N VAL A 66 -1.22 41.30 -30.20
CA VAL A 66 -2.05 41.67 -31.36
C VAL A 66 -3.28 42.47 -30.93
N GLU A 67 -3.96 42.06 -29.85
CA GLU A 67 -5.11 42.80 -29.33
C GLU A 67 -4.72 44.15 -28.71
N LYS A 68 -3.55 44.24 -28.08
CA LYS A 68 -2.98 45.51 -27.60
C LYS A 68 -2.75 46.48 -28.76
N ASP A 69 -2.13 46.02 -29.85
CA ASP A 69 -1.85 46.86 -31.02
C ASP A 69 -3.14 47.40 -31.64
N LYS A 70 -4.18 46.57 -31.78
CA LYS A 70 -5.51 47.01 -32.23
C LYS A 70 -6.16 48.03 -31.31
N ALA A 71 -6.01 47.87 -29.99
CA ALA A 71 -6.54 48.82 -29.00
C ALA A 71 -5.84 50.18 -29.10
N ILE A 72 -4.50 50.18 -29.30
CA ILE A 72 -3.72 51.39 -29.53
C ILE A 72 -4.19 52.11 -30.81
N GLU A 73 -4.37 51.38 -31.92
CA GLU A 73 -4.88 51.93 -33.18
C GLU A 73 -6.30 52.52 -33.03
N ALA A 74 -7.14 51.92 -32.20
CA ALA A 74 -8.49 52.39 -31.90
C ALA A 74 -8.53 53.55 -30.88
N GLY A 75 -7.39 53.90 -30.26
CA GLY A 75 -7.32 54.91 -29.20
C GLY A 75 -7.89 54.46 -27.85
N ASP A 76 -8.07 53.16 -27.64
CA ASP A 76 -8.55 52.57 -26.38
C ASP A 76 -7.38 52.27 -25.45
N THR A 77 -6.98 53.27 -24.65
CA THR A 77 -5.83 53.17 -23.75
C THR A 77 -6.06 52.19 -22.60
N ALA A 78 -7.30 52.07 -22.11
CA ALA A 78 -7.62 51.19 -20.98
C ALA A 78 -7.47 49.71 -21.37
N LYS A 79 -7.98 49.33 -22.55
CA LYS A 79 -7.79 47.96 -23.07
C LYS A 79 -6.31 47.68 -23.37
N ALA A 80 -5.57 48.66 -23.89
CA ALA A 80 -4.14 48.49 -24.15
C ALA A 80 -3.33 48.22 -22.87
N GLU A 81 -3.63 48.91 -21.77
CA GLU A 81 -3.02 48.68 -20.45
C GLU A 81 -3.40 47.31 -19.86
N GLU A 82 -4.66 46.92 -19.99
CA GLU A 82 -5.13 45.59 -19.57
C GLU A 82 -4.37 44.47 -20.29
N MET A 83 -4.22 44.58 -21.61
CA MET A 83 -3.46 43.62 -22.40
C MET A 83 -1.98 43.58 -22.00
N ASP A 84 -1.39 44.72 -21.63
CA ASP A 84 0.00 44.76 -21.15
C ASP A 84 0.19 44.01 -19.83
N SER A 85 -0.81 44.10 -18.93
CA SER A 85 -0.87 43.30 -17.70
C SER A 85 -1.02 41.80 -17.99
N PHE A 86 -1.83 41.40 -18.98
CA PHE A 86 -1.91 40.00 -19.41
C PHE A 86 -0.59 39.49 -19.98
N ILE A 87 0.04 40.25 -20.89
CA ILE A 87 1.34 39.89 -21.47
C ILE A 87 2.38 39.69 -20.37
N SER A 88 2.47 40.60 -19.41
CA SER A 88 3.41 40.51 -18.29
C SER A 88 3.19 39.25 -17.45
N ARG A 89 1.93 38.93 -17.12
CA ARG A 89 1.58 37.69 -16.39
C ARG A 89 1.91 36.41 -17.16
N TYR A 90 1.71 36.41 -18.48
CA TYR A 90 2.06 35.26 -19.32
C TYR A 90 3.57 35.08 -19.42
N LEU A 91 4.36 36.15 -19.56
CA LEU A 91 5.82 36.08 -19.54
C LEU A 91 6.36 35.56 -18.20
N GLU A 92 5.76 35.99 -17.09
CA GLU A 92 6.08 35.47 -15.76
C GLU A 92 5.75 33.97 -15.64
N SER A 93 4.61 33.54 -16.17
CA SER A 93 4.22 32.13 -16.20
C SER A 93 5.19 31.28 -17.04
N ILE A 94 5.60 31.75 -18.22
CA ILE A 94 6.62 31.08 -19.05
C ILE A 94 7.90 30.86 -18.24
N ALA A 95 8.46 31.92 -17.65
CA ALA A 95 9.67 31.82 -16.83
C ALA A 95 9.50 30.88 -15.63
N ASN A 96 8.31 30.86 -15.02
CA ASN A 96 7.98 29.97 -13.91
C ASN A 96 7.89 28.49 -14.33
N TYR A 97 7.40 28.19 -15.54
CA TYR A 97 7.37 26.82 -16.07
C TYR A 97 8.73 26.36 -16.57
N GLU A 98 9.52 27.23 -17.20
CA GLU A 98 10.91 26.92 -17.58
C GLU A 98 11.74 26.51 -16.36
N LYS A 99 11.62 27.23 -15.25
CA LYS A 99 12.25 26.86 -13.97
C LYS A 99 11.76 25.53 -13.41
N MET A 100 10.45 25.22 -13.54
CA MET A 100 9.93 23.92 -13.11
C MET A 100 10.51 22.78 -13.95
N ILE A 101 10.59 22.96 -15.27
CA ILE A 101 11.17 21.96 -16.18
C ILE A 101 12.63 21.69 -15.76
N GLU A 102 13.42 22.74 -15.57
CA GLU A 102 14.80 22.63 -15.09
C GLU A 102 14.88 21.90 -13.73
N ALA A 103 14.01 22.26 -12.78
CA ALA A 103 13.96 21.60 -11.48
C ALA A 103 13.60 20.10 -11.57
N TYR A 104 12.68 19.71 -12.46
CA TYR A 104 12.35 18.31 -12.70
C TYR A 104 13.52 17.54 -13.34
N GLU A 105 14.22 18.14 -14.30
CA GLU A 105 15.39 17.54 -14.95
C GLU A 105 16.57 17.37 -13.98
N GLN A 106 16.76 18.34 -13.09
CA GLN A 106 17.83 18.34 -12.08
C GLN A 106 17.45 17.58 -10.81
N GLU A 107 16.22 17.07 -10.71
CA GLU A 107 15.66 16.44 -9.51
C GLU A 107 15.72 17.38 -8.26
N ASP A 108 15.52 18.70 -8.45
CA ASP A 108 15.40 19.70 -7.37
C ASP A 108 14.00 19.64 -6.74
N TRP A 109 13.77 18.60 -5.93
CA TRP A 109 12.50 18.36 -5.27
C TRP A 109 12.16 19.44 -4.24
N MET A 110 13.16 20.05 -3.60
CA MET A 110 12.94 21.12 -2.63
C MET A 110 12.23 22.32 -3.28
N PHE A 111 12.68 22.76 -4.46
CA PHE A 111 12.01 23.83 -5.21
C PHE A 111 10.59 23.43 -5.64
N LEU A 112 10.42 22.21 -6.14
CA LEU A 112 9.11 21.71 -6.58
C LEU A 112 8.10 21.65 -5.42
N HIS A 113 8.52 21.12 -4.27
CA HIS A 113 7.70 21.06 -3.06
C HIS A 113 7.34 22.46 -2.56
N GLU A 114 8.29 23.40 -2.56
CA GLU A 114 8.02 24.79 -2.17
C GLU A 114 6.92 25.42 -3.05
N LYS A 115 7.01 25.23 -4.36
CA LYS A 115 6.00 25.72 -5.29
C LYS A 115 4.63 25.08 -5.05
N ASP A 116 4.58 23.77 -4.81
CA ASP A 116 3.32 23.09 -4.51
C ASP A 116 2.72 23.55 -3.16
N ILE A 117 3.56 23.76 -2.14
CA ILE A 117 3.16 24.31 -0.83
C ILE A 117 2.54 25.69 -0.99
N ASP A 118 3.22 26.59 -1.71
CA ASP A 118 2.74 27.96 -1.95
C ASP A 118 1.38 27.95 -2.66
N SER A 119 1.21 27.05 -3.63
CA SER A 119 -0.04 26.90 -4.37
C SER A 119 -1.20 26.36 -3.52
N LEU A 120 -0.90 25.55 -2.50
CA LEU A 120 -1.90 24.94 -1.61
C LEU A 120 -2.24 25.82 -0.40
N GLN A 121 -1.35 26.72 -0.01
CA GLN A 121 -1.47 27.52 1.21
C GLN A 121 -2.80 28.28 1.28
N ILE A 122 -3.23 28.91 0.19
CA ILE A 122 -4.48 29.69 0.16
C ILE A 122 -5.71 28.83 0.47
N PHE A 123 -5.75 27.59 -0.03
CA PHE A 123 -6.88 26.69 0.19
C PHE A 123 -6.91 26.10 1.60
N VAL A 124 -5.75 26.04 2.25
CA VAL A 124 -5.62 25.52 3.61
C VAL A 124 -5.93 26.59 4.66
N GLU A 125 -5.37 27.80 4.49
CA GLU A 125 -5.50 28.90 5.44
C GLU A 125 -6.85 29.61 5.36
N ASP A 126 -7.44 29.72 4.17
CA ASP A 126 -8.75 30.35 3.96
C ASP A 126 -9.69 29.48 3.11
N PRO A 127 -10.24 28.39 3.70
CA PRO A 127 -11.13 27.47 2.99
C PRO A 127 -12.49 28.07 2.62
N GLU A 128 -12.80 29.30 3.07
CA GLU A 128 -14.03 30.01 2.69
C GLU A 128 -13.80 30.93 1.48
N ALA A 129 -12.59 31.49 1.34
CA ALA A 129 -12.22 32.30 0.19
C ALA A 129 -11.74 31.48 -1.02
N ALA A 130 -11.16 30.30 -0.81
CA ALA A 130 -10.64 29.46 -1.89
C ALA A 130 -11.11 28.01 -1.76
N THR A 131 -11.65 27.47 -2.85
CA THR A 131 -12.03 26.05 -2.94
C THR A 131 -11.34 25.40 -4.12
N TYR A 132 -10.94 24.14 -3.95
CA TYR A 132 -10.36 23.33 -5.01
C TYR A 132 -11.41 22.32 -5.47
N GLY A 133 -11.75 22.35 -6.75
CA GLY A 133 -12.74 21.47 -7.36
C GLY A 133 -12.13 20.60 -8.44
N ILE A 134 -12.62 19.36 -8.53
CA ILE A 134 -12.44 18.51 -9.70
C ILE A 134 -13.79 18.48 -10.40
N GLU A 135 -13.86 19.13 -11.55
CA GLU A 135 -15.11 19.46 -12.23
C GLU A 135 -16.02 20.29 -11.29
N GLU A 136 -17.22 19.78 -10.97
CA GLU A 136 -18.19 20.45 -10.10
C GLU A 136 -18.15 19.96 -8.64
N GLN A 137 -17.27 18.99 -8.32
CA GLN A 137 -17.18 18.41 -6.98
C GLN A 137 -15.94 18.95 -6.25
N LEU A 138 -16.14 19.37 -5.00
CA LEU A 138 -15.07 19.98 -4.19
C LEU A 138 -14.19 18.91 -3.53
N VAL A 139 -12.87 19.11 -3.59
CA VAL A 139 -11.92 18.38 -2.75
C VAL A 139 -12.10 18.83 -1.31
N SER A 140 -12.16 17.87 -0.40
CA SER A 140 -12.33 18.12 1.03
C SER A 140 -11.15 18.90 1.61
N HIS A 141 -11.44 19.77 2.57
CA HIS A 141 -10.41 20.52 3.30
C HIS A 141 -9.42 19.59 4.03
N PHE A 142 -9.87 18.40 4.44
CA PHE A 142 -8.99 17.38 5.02
C PHE A 142 -7.89 16.97 4.05
N THR A 143 -8.24 16.66 2.80
CA THR A 143 -7.29 16.26 1.76
C THR A 143 -6.28 17.37 1.46
N LEU A 144 -6.75 18.62 1.37
CA LEU A 144 -5.89 19.77 1.13
C LEU A 144 -4.91 19.99 2.28
N ARG A 145 -5.39 19.95 3.54
CA ARG A 145 -4.55 20.03 4.75
C ARG A 145 -3.52 18.91 4.80
N ALA A 146 -3.95 17.67 4.58
CA ALA A 146 -3.07 16.51 4.61
C ALA A 146 -1.99 16.62 3.53
N THR A 147 -2.35 16.99 2.31
CA THR A 147 -1.40 17.12 1.19
C THR A 147 -0.38 18.22 1.48
N TYR A 148 -0.85 19.37 1.97
CA TYR A 148 0.00 20.51 2.33
C TYR A 148 1.03 20.16 3.42
N GLU A 149 0.60 19.46 4.47
CA GLU A 149 1.50 19.03 5.54
C GLU A 149 2.44 17.90 5.11
N GLU A 150 2.01 16.99 4.22
CA GLU A 150 2.90 15.99 3.61
C GLU A 150 4.03 16.65 2.82
N LEU A 151 3.70 17.65 1.98
CA LEU A 151 4.69 18.36 1.16
C LEU A 151 5.69 19.13 2.00
N LYS A 152 5.26 19.76 3.10
CA LYS A 152 6.19 20.37 4.08
C LYS A 152 7.17 19.36 4.62
N LEU A 153 6.68 18.20 5.07
CA LEU A 153 7.53 17.14 5.60
C LEU A 153 8.51 16.62 4.53
N LEU A 154 8.06 16.46 3.28
CA LEU A 154 8.91 16.05 2.16
C LEU A 154 9.98 17.09 1.81
N LYS A 155 9.64 18.39 1.85
CA LYS A 155 10.58 19.50 1.69
C LYS A 155 11.64 19.48 2.80
N ASP A 156 11.23 19.33 4.06
CA ASP A 156 12.14 19.35 5.21
C ASP A 156 13.18 18.23 5.19
N ILE A 157 12.84 17.09 4.57
CA ILE A 157 13.75 15.94 4.45
C ILE A 157 14.40 15.83 3.06
N ASP A 158 14.12 16.77 2.15
CA ASP A 158 14.57 16.78 0.75
C ASP A 158 14.37 15.42 0.05
N SER A 159 13.14 14.93 0.08
CA SER A 159 12.81 13.61 -0.45
C SER A 159 11.92 13.65 -1.68
N LYS A 160 12.18 12.71 -2.59
CA LYS A 160 11.39 12.52 -3.80
C LYS A 160 9.98 12.02 -3.44
N PRO A 161 8.91 12.66 -3.96
CA PRO A 161 7.55 12.19 -3.74
C PRO A 161 7.27 10.89 -4.51
N PHE A 162 6.11 10.29 -4.23
CA PHE A 162 5.56 9.28 -5.13
C PHE A 162 5.30 9.90 -6.51
N VAL A 163 5.55 9.14 -7.58
CA VAL A 163 5.18 9.58 -8.92
C VAL A 163 3.65 9.55 -9.04
N GLN A 164 3.06 10.66 -9.48
CA GLN A 164 1.62 10.82 -9.68
C GLN A 164 1.36 11.35 -11.09
N ASN A 165 0.13 11.15 -11.61
CA ASN A 165 -0.23 11.61 -12.95
C ASN A 165 -0.59 13.11 -12.98
N MET A 166 0.21 13.92 -12.30
CA MET A 166 -0.03 15.32 -12.05
C MET A 166 1.29 16.03 -11.82
N THR A 167 1.44 17.22 -12.42
CA THR A 167 2.68 18.00 -12.42
C THR A 167 2.71 19.09 -11.35
N SER A 168 1.54 19.43 -10.79
CA SER A 168 1.33 20.46 -9.77
C SER A 168 0.26 20.03 -8.79
N GLN A 169 0.44 20.28 -7.50
CA GLN A 169 -0.52 19.95 -6.43
C GLN A 169 -0.82 18.44 -6.30
N PRO A 170 0.18 17.58 -6.04
CA PRO A 170 0.03 16.12 -5.99
C PRO A 170 -0.82 15.65 -4.80
N LEU A 171 -2.14 15.72 -4.95
CA LEU A 171 -3.11 15.42 -3.88
C LEU A 171 -2.93 14.00 -3.30
N LEU A 172 -3.09 13.91 -1.98
CA LEU A 172 -3.28 12.65 -1.27
C LEU A 172 -4.66 12.06 -1.57
N ALA A 173 -4.72 10.75 -1.81
CA ALA A 173 -5.99 10.02 -1.76
C ALA A 173 -6.44 9.88 -0.30
N THR A 174 -7.58 10.45 0.08
CA THR A 174 -8.14 10.30 1.44
C THR A 174 -9.56 9.76 1.43
N ILE A 175 -10.04 9.38 2.62
CA ILE A 175 -11.41 8.84 2.79
C ILE A 175 -12.50 9.92 2.87
N TYR A 176 -12.11 11.20 2.81
CA TYR A 176 -13.02 12.35 2.96
C TYR A 176 -13.59 12.84 1.63
N ASP A 177 -13.04 12.35 0.52
CA ASP A 177 -13.48 12.70 -0.82
C ASP A 177 -14.38 11.60 -1.40
N ASP A 178 -15.68 11.87 -1.51
CA ASP A 178 -16.68 10.94 -2.06
C ASP A 178 -17.10 11.36 -3.47
N PHE A 179 -16.11 11.40 -4.37
CA PHE A 179 -16.34 11.75 -5.77
C PHE A 179 -17.19 10.71 -6.48
N THR A 180 -17.99 11.17 -7.44
CA THR A 180 -18.78 10.31 -8.34
C THR A 180 -18.52 10.62 -9.82
N GLY A 181 -18.86 9.68 -10.71
CA GLY A 181 -18.80 9.89 -12.17
C GLY A 181 -17.38 10.14 -12.69
N THR A 182 -17.25 11.09 -13.63
CA THR A 182 -15.98 11.51 -14.24
C THR A 182 -15.02 12.11 -13.24
N SER A 183 -15.51 12.84 -12.24
CA SER A 183 -14.67 13.43 -11.19
C SER A 183 -13.97 12.34 -10.35
N LEU A 184 -14.62 11.19 -10.13
CA LEU A 184 -14.00 10.05 -9.44
C LEU A 184 -12.85 9.46 -10.26
N GLU A 185 -13.03 9.29 -11.57
CA GLU A 185 -11.99 8.75 -12.45
C GLU A 185 -10.78 9.71 -12.52
N GLN A 186 -11.03 11.01 -12.64
CA GLN A 186 -10.00 12.03 -12.61
C GLN A 186 -9.27 12.05 -11.26
N TYR A 187 -10.01 12.10 -10.14
CA TYR A 187 -9.41 12.07 -8.81
C TYR A 187 -8.56 10.81 -8.60
N GLN A 188 -9.07 9.63 -8.95
CA GLN A 188 -8.31 8.38 -8.87
C GLN A 188 -7.06 8.43 -9.74
N THR A 189 -7.14 9.00 -10.94
CA THR A 189 -5.99 9.13 -11.84
C THR A 189 -4.94 10.09 -11.29
N MET A 190 -5.36 11.24 -10.77
CA MET A 190 -4.48 12.29 -10.20
C MET A 190 -3.82 11.82 -8.89
N THR A 191 -4.56 11.13 -8.03
CA THR A 191 -4.08 10.69 -6.71
C THR A 191 -3.39 9.33 -6.71
N LYS A 192 -3.39 8.61 -7.84
CA LYS A 192 -2.71 7.31 -7.94
C LYS A 192 -1.20 7.49 -7.87
N ARG A 193 -0.62 6.87 -6.85
CA ARG A 193 0.81 6.95 -6.51
C ARG A 193 1.58 5.73 -6.97
N TYR A 194 2.74 5.98 -7.56
CA TYR A 194 3.69 4.96 -7.99
C TYR A 194 5.03 5.17 -7.30
N GLY A 195 5.46 4.16 -6.53
CA GLY A 195 6.77 4.17 -5.91
C GLY A 195 7.85 3.80 -6.92
N GLN A 196 8.75 4.72 -7.23
CA GLN A 196 9.91 4.43 -8.08
C GLN A 196 11.08 3.85 -7.28
N GLU A 197 11.22 4.29 -6.03
CA GLU A 197 12.21 3.82 -5.06
C GLU A 197 11.73 2.57 -4.30
N GLY A 198 12.68 1.80 -3.76
CA GLY A 198 12.41 0.52 -3.09
C GLY A 198 11.39 0.60 -1.96
N PHE A 199 11.59 1.50 -0.98
CA PHE A 199 10.68 1.61 0.15
C PHE A 199 9.30 2.14 -0.27
N SER A 200 9.25 3.16 -1.12
CA SER A 200 7.99 3.71 -1.64
C SER A 200 7.18 2.65 -2.38
N PHE A 201 7.82 1.84 -3.24
CA PHE A 201 7.15 0.73 -3.91
C PHE A 201 6.71 -0.37 -2.94
N LEU A 202 7.49 -0.66 -1.89
CA LEU A 202 7.11 -1.63 -0.88
C LEU A 202 5.84 -1.20 -0.12
N VAL A 203 5.69 0.10 0.20
CA VAL A 203 4.44 0.65 0.76
C VAL A 203 3.27 0.41 -0.19
N GLN A 204 3.45 0.72 -1.47
CA GLN A 204 2.43 0.50 -2.51
C GLN A 204 2.02 -0.98 -2.62
N LEU A 205 2.97 -1.93 -2.55
CA LEU A 205 2.64 -3.35 -2.53
C LEU A 205 1.83 -3.74 -1.29
N ILE A 206 2.16 -3.21 -0.12
CA ILE A 206 1.43 -3.49 1.11
C ILE A 206 -0.03 -2.99 1.01
N GLN A 207 -0.26 -1.83 0.39
CA GLN A 207 -1.60 -1.31 0.07
C GLN A 207 -2.40 -2.23 -0.86
N LEU A 208 -1.74 -2.99 -1.73
CA LEU A 208 -2.36 -3.89 -2.72
C LEU A 208 -2.53 -5.34 -2.23
N PHE A 209 -2.67 -5.57 -0.92
CA PHE A 209 -2.84 -6.91 -0.32
C PHE A 209 -1.71 -7.91 -0.65
N TYR A 210 -0.50 -7.42 -0.90
CA TYR A 210 0.65 -8.28 -1.23
C TYR A 210 1.00 -9.26 -0.10
N ILE A 211 0.99 -8.81 1.16
CA ILE A 211 1.31 -9.65 2.33
C ILE A 211 0.36 -10.86 2.44
N PRO A 212 -0.98 -10.67 2.45
CA PRO A 212 -1.93 -11.78 2.44
C PRO A 212 -1.70 -12.78 1.31
N ALA A 213 -1.46 -12.30 0.08
CA ALA A 213 -1.20 -13.14 -1.07
C ALA A 213 0.08 -13.99 -0.89
N VAL A 214 1.18 -13.36 -0.47
CA VAL A 214 2.46 -14.04 -0.18
C VAL A 214 2.31 -15.07 0.93
N VAL A 215 1.60 -14.73 2.02
CA VAL A 215 1.37 -15.66 3.13
C VAL A 215 0.55 -16.87 2.67
N LEU A 216 -0.52 -16.68 1.88
CA LEU A 216 -1.32 -17.79 1.35
C LEU A 216 -0.53 -18.69 0.40
N ILE A 217 0.30 -18.10 -0.49
CA ILE A 217 1.19 -18.84 -1.38
C ILE A 217 2.22 -19.63 -0.55
N GLY A 218 2.84 -19.00 0.45
CA GLY A 218 3.77 -19.67 1.35
C GLY A 218 3.11 -20.81 2.12
N CYS A 219 1.88 -20.63 2.60
CA CYS A 219 1.09 -21.67 3.25
C CYS A 219 0.90 -22.87 2.30
N PHE A 220 0.60 -22.63 1.03
CA PHE A 220 0.49 -23.69 0.04
C PHE A 220 1.82 -24.43 -0.20
N ILE A 221 2.93 -23.69 -0.31
CA ILE A 221 4.25 -24.26 -0.58
C ILE A 221 4.75 -25.11 0.62
N PHE A 222 4.65 -24.57 1.83
CA PHE A 222 5.27 -25.15 3.03
C PHE A 222 4.30 -25.94 3.92
N GLY A 223 3.02 -25.60 3.92
CA GLY A 223 1.99 -26.30 4.69
C GLY A 223 1.59 -27.67 4.09
N ASN A 224 1.96 -27.95 2.84
CA ASN A 224 1.70 -29.24 2.18
C ASN A 224 2.51 -30.42 2.80
N SER A 225 3.40 -30.17 3.74
CA SER A 225 4.18 -31.23 4.42
C SER A 225 3.28 -32.31 5.07
N ILE A 226 2.12 -31.94 5.61
CA ILE A 226 1.19 -32.88 6.26
C ILE A 226 0.22 -33.51 5.29
N ALA A 227 -0.42 -32.71 4.42
CA ALA A 227 -1.41 -33.23 3.47
C ALA A 227 -0.79 -34.30 2.56
N SER A 228 0.44 -34.08 2.09
CA SER A 228 1.17 -35.03 1.23
C SER A 228 1.63 -36.33 1.91
N GLU A 229 1.66 -36.39 3.24
CA GLU A 229 2.04 -37.58 4.02
C GLU A 229 0.85 -38.35 4.61
N THR A 230 -0.33 -37.74 4.58
CA THR A 230 -1.57 -38.34 5.10
C THR A 230 -2.34 -39.09 4.01
N THR A 231 -1.94 -38.94 2.74
CA THR A 231 -2.54 -39.64 1.61
C THR A 231 -2.09 -41.11 1.54
N LYS A 232 -2.99 -42.03 1.18
CA LYS A 232 -2.74 -43.49 1.12
C LYS A 232 -1.49 -43.89 0.30
N LYS A 233 -1.09 -43.08 -0.69
CA LYS A 233 0.06 -43.34 -1.59
C LYS A 233 1.44 -43.06 -0.96
N LYS A 234 1.54 -42.28 0.12
CA LYS A 234 2.82 -41.93 0.77
C LYS A 234 2.70 -42.04 2.29
N ARG A 235 2.85 -43.27 2.82
CA ARG A 235 2.72 -43.61 4.25
C ARG A 235 3.91 -43.14 5.12
N GLY A 236 4.45 -41.94 4.89
CA GLY A 236 5.58 -41.41 5.67
C GLY A 236 5.28 -41.33 7.17
N LEU A 237 4.03 -41.06 7.54
CA LEU A 237 3.57 -41.04 8.94
C LEU A 237 3.63 -42.42 9.62
N ASN A 238 3.60 -43.53 8.87
CA ASN A 238 3.73 -44.87 9.44
C ASN A 238 5.16 -45.17 9.86
N PHE A 239 6.16 -44.58 9.21
CA PHE A 239 7.57 -44.73 9.61
C PHE A 239 7.86 -44.06 10.95
N TYR A 240 7.16 -42.97 11.27
CA TYR A 240 7.28 -42.34 12.58
C TYR A 240 6.63 -43.13 13.72
N ARG A 241 5.81 -44.15 13.42
CA ARG A 241 5.23 -45.03 14.44
C ARG A 241 6.25 -45.99 15.05
N VAL A 242 7.31 -46.33 14.32
CA VAL A 242 8.36 -47.23 14.80
C VAL A 242 9.53 -46.50 15.47
N LEU A 243 9.56 -45.17 15.38
CA LEU A 243 10.55 -44.35 16.07
C LEU A 243 10.04 -43.95 17.47
N PRO A 244 10.89 -43.85 18.49
CA PRO A 244 10.52 -43.49 19.87
C PRO A 244 10.26 -41.96 20.01
N TYR A 245 9.43 -41.40 19.13
CA TYR A 245 9.03 -39.99 19.18
C TYR A 245 7.58 -39.86 19.68
N SER A 246 7.35 -38.96 20.64
CA SER A 246 6.00 -38.64 21.07
C SER A 246 5.24 -37.90 19.95
N ARG A 247 3.93 -38.15 19.84
CA ARG A 247 3.07 -37.50 18.82
C ARG A 247 3.11 -35.98 18.90
N MET A 248 3.23 -35.42 20.11
CA MET A 248 3.40 -34.00 20.35
C MET A 248 4.69 -33.47 19.72
N LYS A 249 5.83 -34.13 19.94
CA LYS A 249 7.12 -33.75 19.34
C LYS A 249 7.05 -33.79 17.81
N LEU A 250 6.37 -34.78 17.23
CA LEU A 250 6.19 -34.88 15.78
C LEU A 250 5.31 -33.75 15.22
N PHE A 251 4.18 -33.46 15.88
CA PHE A 251 3.29 -32.37 15.50
C PHE A 251 4.01 -31.03 15.48
N PHE A 252 4.64 -30.66 16.60
CA PHE A 252 5.34 -29.37 16.71
C PHE A 252 6.56 -29.30 15.79
N ALA A 253 7.28 -30.41 15.57
CA ALA A 253 8.39 -30.41 14.61
C ALA A 253 7.91 -30.07 13.18
N LYS A 254 6.78 -30.63 12.74
CA LYS A 254 6.20 -30.35 11.41
C LYS A 254 5.59 -28.96 11.34
N TYR A 255 4.84 -28.56 12.37
CA TYR A 255 4.21 -27.25 12.43
C TYR A 255 5.25 -26.13 12.42
N ILE A 256 6.20 -26.16 13.36
CA ILE A 256 7.22 -25.11 13.52
C ILE A 256 8.16 -25.07 12.30
N SER A 257 8.55 -26.22 11.73
CA SER A 257 9.39 -26.20 10.52
C SER A 257 8.67 -25.54 9.34
N GLY A 258 7.43 -25.92 9.06
CA GLY A 258 6.67 -25.30 7.96
C GLY A 258 6.40 -23.82 8.20
N TYR A 259 6.08 -23.42 9.44
CA TYR A 259 5.89 -22.01 9.80
C TYR A 259 7.18 -21.19 9.65
N MET A 260 8.33 -21.70 10.09
CA MET A 260 9.62 -21.03 9.92
C MET A 260 9.95 -20.79 8.44
N TYR A 261 9.70 -21.77 7.56
CA TYR A 261 9.91 -21.58 6.13
C TYR A 261 8.92 -20.61 5.51
N LEU A 262 7.66 -20.63 5.92
CA LEU A 262 6.67 -19.63 5.53
C LEU A 262 7.17 -18.23 5.90
N LEU A 263 7.61 -18.03 7.14
CA LEU A 263 8.05 -16.73 7.61
C LEU A 263 9.28 -16.24 6.84
N ILE A 264 10.30 -17.09 6.67
CA ILE A 264 11.49 -16.76 5.87
C ILE A 264 11.10 -16.44 4.43
N PHE A 265 10.21 -17.22 3.82
CA PHE A 265 9.72 -16.96 2.48
C PHE A 265 9.02 -15.60 2.39
N SER A 266 8.10 -15.29 3.30
CA SER A 266 7.42 -14.00 3.30
C SER A 266 8.37 -12.82 3.45
N LEU A 267 9.38 -12.94 4.34
CA LEU A 267 10.41 -11.92 4.50
C LEU A 267 11.26 -11.76 3.25
N LEU A 268 11.65 -12.86 2.60
CA LEU A 268 12.37 -12.82 1.32
C LEU A 268 11.51 -12.14 0.24
N MET A 269 10.22 -12.47 0.15
CA MET A 269 9.32 -11.87 -0.84
C MET A 269 9.19 -10.34 -0.65
N LEU A 270 9.19 -9.84 0.59
CA LEU A 270 9.22 -8.40 0.86
C LEU A 270 10.59 -7.75 0.61
N ALA A 271 11.68 -8.53 0.67
CA ALA A 271 13.02 -8.04 0.37
C ALA A 271 13.31 -7.95 -1.13
N ILE A 272 12.66 -8.77 -1.97
CA ILE A 272 12.89 -8.78 -3.43
C ILE A 272 12.74 -7.38 -4.05
N PRO A 273 11.63 -6.63 -3.82
CA PRO A 273 11.48 -5.30 -4.38
C PRO A 273 12.61 -4.34 -3.99
N LEU A 274 13.11 -4.43 -2.75
CA LEU A 274 14.25 -3.64 -2.27
C LEU A 274 15.54 -4.02 -2.99
N VAL A 275 15.77 -5.31 -3.23
CA VAL A 275 16.93 -5.78 -3.99
C VAL A 275 16.85 -5.32 -5.44
N CYS A 276 15.68 -5.39 -6.07
CA CYS A 276 15.47 -4.91 -7.43
C CYS A 276 15.74 -3.41 -7.54
N SER A 277 15.28 -2.63 -6.55
CA SER A 277 15.42 -1.18 -6.59
C SER A 277 16.87 -0.69 -6.44
N LEU A 278 17.77 -1.49 -5.86
CA LEU A 278 19.21 -1.20 -5.85
C LEU A 278 19.83 -1.10 -7.25
N PHE A 279 19.19 -1.71 -8.27
CA PHE A 279 19.66 -1.67 -9.65
C PHE A 279 18.98 -0.59 -10.52
N THR A 280 18.07 0.20 -9.95
CA THR A 280 17.32 1.24 -10.65
C THR A 280 17.53 2.62 -9.99
N LYS A 281 16.57 3.09 -9.17
CA LYS A 281 16.58 4.41 -8.50
C LYS A 281 17.03 4.36 -7.03
N GLY A 282 17.39 3.18 -6.52
CA GLY A 282 17.86 2.99 -5.14
C GLY A 282 16.75 2.61 -4.14
N LEU A 283 17.08 2.65 -2.85
CA LEU A 283 16.15 2.26 -1.78
C LEU A 283 15.16 3.37 -1.40
N GLY A 284 15.57 4.63 -1.53
CA GLY A 284 14.81 5.79 -1.07
C GLY A 284 14.97 6.10 0.41
N SER A 285 14.20 7.07 0.90
CA SER A 285 14.23 7.53 2.29
C SER A 285 13.27 6.76 3.20
N LEU A 286 13.75 6.36 4.38
CA LEU A 286 12.91 5.80 5.45
C LEU A 286 12.14 6.85 6.26
N LYS A 287 12.42 8.14 6.04
CA LYS A 287 11.74 9.25 6.71
C LYS A 287 10.49 9.71 5.96
N ASN A 288 10.19 9.12 4.81
CA ASN A 288 9.02 9.49 4.03
C ASN A 288 7.74 9.31 4.88
N PRO A 289 6.83 10.29 4.83
CA PRO A 289 5.64 10.29 5.66
C PRO A 289 4.54 9.34 5.13
N ILE A 290 3.76 8.79 6.05
CA ILE A 290 2.52 8.04 5.78
C ILE A 290 1.41 8.65 6.63
N LEU A 291 0.31 9.00 5.98
CA LEU A 291 -0.87 9.57 6.62
C LEU A 291 -1.52 8.56 7.58
N VAL A 292 -1.78 9.00 8.81
CA VAL A 292 -2.53 8.26 9.84
C VAL A 292 -3.71 9.10 10.31
N TYR A 293 -4.90 8.51 10.25
CA TYR A 293 -6.14 9.08 10.75
C TYR A 293 -6.25 8.85 12.27
N GLU A 294 -6.51 9.89 13.04
CA GLU A 294 -6.65 9.77 14.51
C GLU A 294 -8.06 9.33 14.97
N GLY A 295 -8.94 9.06 14.00
CA GLY A 295 -10.34 8.72 14.25
C GLY A 295 -11.20 9.94 14.53
N THR A 296 -12.49 9.80 14.25
CA THR A 296 -13.48 10.83 14.51
C THR A 296 -13.81 10.87 16.00
N LYS A 297 -13.79 12.05 16.62
CA LYS A 297 -14.55 12.23 17.87
C LYS A 297 -16.03 12.07 17.51
N SER A 298 -16.80 11.31 18.29
CA SER A 298 -18.25 11.19 18.05
C SER A 298 -18.87 12.58 18.13
N THR A 299 -19.18 13.14 16.96
CA THR A 299 -19.46 14.57 16.80
C THR A 299 -20.95 14.90 16.82
N SER A 300 -21.85 13.91 16.84
CA SER A 300 -23.28 14.22 16.86
C SER A 300 -24.17 13.19 17.55
N ILE A 301 -25.24 13.72 18.15
CA ILE A 301 -26.39 12.98 18.70
C ILE A 301 -27.19 12.28 17.57
N PHE A 302 -26.98 12.69 16.31
CA PHE A 302 -27.71 12.22 15.12
C PHE A 302 -26.95 11.17 14.30
N GLY A 303 -25.81 10.69 14.80
CA GLY A 303 -24.97 9.71 14.12
C GLY A 303 -23.54 10.21 13.91
N ASN A 304 -22.62 9.28 13.69
CA ASN A 304 -21.24 9.62 13.39
C ASN A 304 -21.10 9.89 11.89
N SER A 305 -20.47 11.00 11.53
CA SER A 305 -20.11 11.35 10.15
C SER A 305 -18.69 11.89 10.11
N LEU A 306 -18.02 11.73 8.96
CA LEU A 306 -16.70 12.31 8.74
C LEU A 306 -16.80 13.84 8.75
N ASN A 307 -15.88 14.51 9.47
CA ASN A 307 -15.80 15.97 9.49
C ASN A 307 -14.46 16.43 8.94
N ALA A 308 -14.43 16.78 7.66
CA ALA A 308 -13.20 17.16 6.97
C ALA A 308 -12.48 18.39 7.57
N ARG A 309 -13.18 19.24 8.34
CA ARG A 309 -12.59 20.42 8.98
C ARG A 309 -11.99 20.11 10.36
N GLU A 310 -12.68 19.28 11.15
CA GLU A 310 -12.31 19.03 12.55
C GLU A 310 -11.48 17.76 12.77
N ASP A 311 -11.64 16.77 11.90
CA ASP A 311 -10.94 15.50 12.07
C ASP A 311 -9.42 15.71 11.93
N GLN A 312 -8.71 15.01 12.81
CA GLN A 312 -7.26 15.14 12.99
C GLN A 312 -6.53 13.98 12.33
N PHE A 313 -5.29 14.26 11.95
CA PHE A 313 -4.36 13.32 11.36
C PHE A 313 -2.95 13.64 11.83
N HIS A 314 -2.07 12.66 11.69
CA HIS A 314 -0.63 12.86 11.81
C HIS A 314 0.09 12.02 10.75
N PHE A 315 1.38 12.23 10.60
CA PHE A 315 2.23 11.42 9.76
C PHE A 315 3.16 10.54 10.60
N ILE A 316 3.32 9.29 10.19
CA ILE A 316 4.37 8.41 10.68
C ILE A 316 5.39 8.18 9.58
N GLU A 317 6.66 8.03 9.95
CA GLU A 317 7.71 7.71 8.99
C GLU A 317 7.59 6.26 8.47
N PHE A 318 8.12 6.00 7.27
CA PHE A 318 8.24 4.64 6.72
C PHE A 318 8.91 3.68 7.69
N GLN A 319 9.90 4.11 8.47
CA GLN A 319 10.55 3.28 9.48
C GLN A 319 9.55 2.72 10.51
N GLU A 320 8.72 3.57 11.10
CA GLU A 320 7.70 3.15 12.08
C GLU A 320 6.65 2.26 11.41
N TYR A 321 6.21 2.64 10.20
CA TYR A 321 5.25 1.88 9.41
C TYR A 321 5.75 0.45 9.13
N PHE A 322 6.98 0.30 8.62
CA PHE A 322 7.53 -1.02 8.33
C PHE A 322 7.76 -1.87 9.58
N TRP A 323 8.09 -1.25 10.71
CA TRP A 323 8.18 -1.97 11.98
C TRP A 323 6.82 -2.56 12.39
N LYS A 324 5.74 -1.77 12.30
CA LYS A 324 4.38 -2.24 12.54
C LYS A 324 4.01 -3.35 11.55
N VAL A 325 4.26 -3.16 10.25
CA VAL A 325 4.00 -4.17 9.21
C VAL A 325 4.75 -5.48 9.50
N PHE A 326 6.01 -5.42 9.91
CA PHE A 326 6.84 -6.59 10.23
C PHE A 326 6.27 -7.39 11.41
N ILE A 327 5.92 -6.72 12.51
CA ILE A 327 5.28 -7.38 13.66
C ILE A 327 3.94 -8.00 13.25
N PHE A 328 3.14 -7.25 12.47
CA PHE A 328 1.84 -7.73 12.01
C PHE A 328 1.97 -8.96 11.09
N LEU A 329 2.96 -8.96 10.19
CA LEU A 329 3.27 -10.09 9.31
C LEU A 329 3.53 -11.37 10.11
N ILE A 330 4.28 -11.29 11.22
CA ILE A 330 4.55 -12.46 12.08
C ILE A 330 3.24 -12.99 12.65
N ALA A 331 2.42 -12.14 13.26
CA ALA A 331 1.17 -12.58 13.87
C ALA A 331 0.14 -13.07 12.85
N PHE A 332 -0.03 -12.35 11.74
CA PHE A 332 -0.96 -12.70 10.67
C PHE A 332 -0.54 -13.99 9.96
N SER A 333 0.75 -14.16 9.65
CA SER A 333 1.25 -15.41 9.05
C SER A 333 1.08 -16.60 9.99
N PHE A 334 1.25 -16.43 11.30
CA PHE A 334 0.98 -17.46 12.30
C PHE A 334 -0.51 -17.85 12.32
N PHE A 335 -1.41 -16.87 12.33
CA PHE A 335 -2.85 -17.08 12.26
C PHE A 335 -3.25 -17.85 10.98
N MET A 336 -2.84 -17.33 9.82
CA MET A 336 -3.17 -17.92 8.52
C MET A 336 -2.59 -19.32 8.34
N TYR A 337 -1.36 -19.54 8.79
CA TYR A 337 -0.75 -20.86 8.77
C TYR A 337 -1.49 -21.85 9.67
N SER A 338 -1.96 -21.41 10.84
CA SER A 338 -2.74 -22.24 11.76
C SER A 338 -4.07 -22.68 11.14
N ILE A 339 -4.79 -21.78 10.46
CA ILE A 339 -6.01 -22.12 9.69
C ILE A 339 -5.68 -23.14 8.60
N TYR A 340 -4.70 -22.81 7.76
CA TYR A 340 -4.31 -23.66 6.63
C TYR A 340 -3.93 -25.07 7.09
N PHE A 341 -3.13 -25.15 8.16
CA PHE A 341 -2.65 -26.40 8.71
C PHE A 341 -3.80 -27.25 9.29
N LEU A 342 -4.77 -26.63 9.95
CA LEU A 342 -5.98 -27.30 10.40
C LEU A 342 -6.78 -27.87 9.22
N PHE A 343 -7.00 -27.09 8.15
CA PHE A 343 -7.67 -27.59 6.95
C PHE A 343 -6.87 -28.68 6.24
N ALA A 344 -5.54 -28.60 6.21
CA ALA A 344 -4.67 -29.65 5.66
C ALA A 344 -4.83 -30.97 6.43
N LEU A 345 -4.99 -30.92 7.75
CA LEU A 345 -5.27 -32.09 8.59
C LEU A 345 -6.66 -32.67 8.33
N LEU A 346 -7.66 -31.82 8.13
CA LEU A 346 -9.05 -32.24 7.92
C LEU A 346 -9.25 -32.86 6.53
N THR A 347 -8.86 -32.13 5.48
CA THR A 347 -9.12 -32.48 4.08
C THR A 347 -8.14 -33.51 3.51
N LYS A 348 -6.89 -33.53 4.02
CA LYS A 348 -5.76 -34.32 3.47
C LYS A 348 -5.43 -33.97 2.01
N ASN A 349 -5.83 -32.79 1.54
CA ASN A 349 -5.55 -32.29 0.21
C ASN A 349 -5.07 -30.83 0.30
N ALA A 350 -3.85 -30.59 -0.15
CA ALA A 350 -3.23 -29.27 -0.06
C ALA A 350 -3.94 -28.20 -0.90
N SER A 351 -4.41 -28.57 -2.10
CA SER A 351 -5.14 -27.67 -2.98
C SER A 351 -6.48 -27.28 -2.37
N LEU A 352 -7.23 -28.26 -1.85
CA LEU A 352 -8.51 -27.98 -1.18
C LEU A 352 -8.32 -27.13 0.08
N SER A 353 -7.24 -27.37 0.83
CA SER A 353 -6.93 -26.56 2.03
C SER A 353 -6.61 -25.12 1.66
N MET A 354 -5.87 -24.90 0.57
CA MET A 354 -5.59 -23.55 0.06
C MET A 354 -6.87 -22.83 -0.35
N VAL A 355 -7.75 -23.51 -1.11
CA VAL A 355 -9.03 -22.94 -1.54
C VAL A 355 -9.91 -22.58 -0.33
N LEU A 356 -9.99 -23.46 0.68
CA LEU A 356 -10.76 -23.18 1.89
C LEU A 356 -10.18 -22.02 2.71
N SER A 357 -8.86 -21.97 2.87
CA SER A 357 -8.17 -20.86 3.55
C SER A 357 -8.37 -19.53 2.82
N GLY A 358 -8.26 -19.51 1.49
CA GLY A 358 -8.50 -18.30 0.70
C GLY A 358 -9.96 -17.86 0.76
N ALA A 359 -10.90 -18.80 0.62
CA ALA A 359 -12.33 -18.51 0.66
C ALA A 359 -12.77 -17.96 2.03
N ILE A 360 -12.33 -18.55 3.14
CA ILE A 360 -12.69 -18.04 4.47
C ILE A 360 -12.08 -16.67 4.74
N THR A 361 -10.87 -16.40 4.27
CA THR A 361 -10.27 -15.06 4.36
C THR A 361 -11.07 -14.04 3.57
N TYR A 362 -11.40 -14.35 2.31
CA TYR A 362 -12.18 -13.44 1.47
C TYR A 362 -13.58 -13.17 2.05
N ILE A 363 -14.29 -14.22 2.48
CA ILE A 363 -15.61 -14.09 3.11
C ILE A 363 -15.49 -13.28 4.42
N GLY A 364 -14.49 -13.61 5.23
CA GLY A 364 -14.23 -12.95 6.50
C GLY A 364 -13.95 -11.46 6.35
N MET A 365 -13.23 -11.05 5.31
CA MET A 365 -12.95 -9.62 5.03
C MET A 365 -14.22 -8.82 4.72
N ASN A 366 -15.23 -9.42 4.08
CA ASN A 366 -16.36 -8.68 3.53
C ASN A 366 -17.64 -8.72 4.40
N ILE A 367 -17.86 -9.79 5.18
CA ILE A 367 -19.18 -10.01 5.81
C ILE A 367 -19.21 -9.61 7.30
N LEU A 368 -18.08 -9.71 8.00
CA LEU A 368 -18.04 -9.61 9.46
C LEU A 368 -17.36 -8.30 9.90
N ALA A 369 -18.11 -7.20 9.90
CA ALA A 369 -17.64 -5.90 10.38
C ALA A 369 -17.62 -5.86 11.92
N SER A 370 -16.63 -6.50 12.52
CA SER A 370 -16.38 -6.48 13.96
C SER A 370 -14.89 -6.35 14.23
N GLU A 371 -14.52 -5.56 15.24
CA GLU A 371 -13.14 -5.45 15.73
C GLU A 371 -12.55 -6.80 16.17
N PHE A 372 -13.39 -7.78 16.51
CA PHE A 372 -12.98 -9.13 16.89
C PHE A 372 -12.80 -10.09 15.72
N ASN A 373 -13.11 -9.66 14.49
CA ASN A 373 -12.90 -10.47 13.31
C ASN A 373 -11.43 -10.38 12.83
N PRO A 374 -10.64 -11.47 12.90
CA PRO A 374 -9.24 -11.45 12.48
C PRO A 374 -9.06 -11.13 10.99
N PHE A 375 -10.08 -11.39 10.16
CA PHE A 375 -9.96 -11.22 8.71
C PHE A 375 -10.07 -9.76 8.27
N VAL A 376 -10.67 -8.86 9.05
CA VAL A 376 -10.63 -7.41 8.77
C VAL A 376 -9.20 -6.91 8.74
N TYR A 377 -8.35 -7.47 9.60
CA TYR A 377 -6.94 -7.11 9.69
C TYR A 377 -6.05 -7.67 8.58
N THR A 378 -6.64 -8.30 7.56
CA THR A 378 -5.93 -8.68 6.33
C THR A 378 -5.46 -7.44 5.57
N ASP A 379 -6.19 -6.31 5.69
CA ASP A 379 -5.80 -5.01 5.15
C ASP A 379 -4.88 -4.26 6.15
N ILE A 380 -3.63 -4.72 6.22
CA ILE A 380 -2.64 -4.23 7.21
C ILE A 380 -2.41 -2.72 7.07
N HIS A 381 -2.39 -2.20 5.83
CA HIS A 381 -2.20 -0.78 5.59
C HIS A 381 -3.30 0.04 6.27
N ARG A 382 -4.57 -0.29 5.98
CA ARG A 382 -5.72 0.45 6.52
C ARG A 382 -5.88 0.33 8.04
N ILE A 383 -5.37 -0.74 8.63
CA ILE A 383 -5.31 -0.88 10.09
C ILE A 383 -4.24 0.04 10.69
N ILE A 384 -3.05 0.09 10.10
CA ILE A 384 -1.95 0.92 10.61
C ILE A 384 -2.27 2.40 10.44
N THR A 385 -2.86 2.79 9.31
CA THR A 385 -3.26 4.18 9.06
C THR A 385 -4.50 4.60 9.82
N GLY A 386 -5.21 3.69 10.51
CA GLY A 386 -6.45 4.01 11.21
C GLY A 386 -7.65 4.28 10.28
N GLU A 387 -7.51 3.97 8.98
CA GLU A 387 -8.56 4.18 7.98
C GLU A 387 -9.81 3.37 8.33
N ILE A 388 -9.66 2.09 8.72
CA ILE A 388 -10.81 1.24 9.09
C ILE A 388 -11.53 1.79 10.33
N ALA A 389 -10.77 2.20 11.36
CA ALA A 389 -11.34 2.76 12.57
C ALA A 389 -12.15 4.03 12.28
N THR A 390 -11.63 4.88 11.40
CA THR A 390 -12.28 6.15 11.02
C THR A 390 -13.51 5.92 10.15
N ARG A 391 -13.43 5.08 9.11
CA ARG A 391 -14.58 4.75 8.23
C ARG A 391 -15.72 4.05 8.97
N THR A 392 -15.39 3.20 9.94
CA THR A 392 -16.39 2.45 10.71
C THR A 392 -16.85 3.17 11.97
N PHE A 393 -16.27 4.33 12.27
CA PHE A 393 -16.51 5.09 13.50
C PHE A 393 -16.31 4.23 14.76
N ASN A 394 -15.32 3.33 14.72
CA ASN A 394 -15.02 2.41 15.79
C ASN A 394 -13.51 2.37 16.07
N SER A 395 -13.12 3.00 17.19
CA SER A 395 -11.74 3.06 17.67
C SER A 395 -11.18 1.71 18.15
N GLY A 396 -12.02 0.67 18.24
CA GLY A 396 -11.60 -0.70 18.56
C GLY A 396 -10.73 -1.35 17.48
N PHE A 397 -10.84 -0.91 16.21
CA PHE A 397 -10.00 -1.36 15.10
C PHE A 397 -8.59 -0.77 15.18
N THR A 398 -7.77 -1.29 16.09
CA THR A 398 -6.39 -0.84 16.27
C THR A 398 -5.38 -1.89 15.83
N PHE A 399 -4.14 -1.45 15.57
CA PHE A 399 -2.99 -2.33 15.38
C PHE A 399 -2.85 -3.37 16.51
N ASN A 400 -2.97 -2.94 17.76
CA ASN A 400 -2.83 -3.82 18.93
C ASN A 400 -3.97 -4.84 19.01
N THR A 401 -5.21 -4.43 18.75
CA THR A 401 -6.38 -5.32 18.72
C THR A 401 -6.17 -6.43 17.68
N GLY A 402 -5.77 -6.06 16.47
CA GLY A 402 -5.47 -7.01 15.39
C GLY A 402 -4.35 -7.98 15.73
N LEU A 403 -3.29 -7.49 16.38
CA LEU A 403 -2.16 -8.30 16.84
C LEU A 403 -2.62 -9.37 17.85
N TYR A 404 -3.36 -8.95 18.88
CA TYR A 404 -3.81 -9.85 19.94
C TYR A 404 -4.80 -10.89 19.44
N ILE A 405 -5.76 -10.50 18.60
CA ILE A 405 -6.75 -11.44 18.04
C ILE A 405 -6.07 -12.46 17.14
N SER A 406 -5.17 -12.02 16.24
CA SER A 406 -4.45 -12.92 15.33
C SER A 406 -3.64 -13.95 16.11
N LEU A 407 -2.92 -13.52 17.16
CA LEU A 407 -2.16 -14.42 18.01
C LEU A 407 -3.06 -15.37 18.82
N ALA A 408 -4.11 -14.85 19.47
CA ALA A 408 -5.02 -15.65 20.29
C ALA A 408 -5.73 -16.73 19.45
N LEU A 409 -6.29 -16.37 18.31
CA LEU A 409 -6.94 -17.31 17.40
C LEU A 409 -5.94 -18.27 16.77
N GLY A 410 -4.74 -17.82 16.42
CA GLY A 410 -3.66 -18.70 15.95
C GLY A 410 -3.29 -19.77 16.99
N ILE A 411 -3.21 -19.41 18.27
CA ILE A 411 -2.96 -20.36 19.38
C ILE A 411 -4.11 -21.36 19.48
N ILE A 412 -5.36 -20.88 19.52
CA ILE A 412 -6.56 -21.74 19.61
C ILE A 412 -6.58 -22.74 18.45
N LEU A 413 -6.37 -22.27 17.22
CA LEU A 413 -6.36 -23.11 16.03
C LEU A 413 -5.21 -24.12 16.02
N THR A 414 -4.03 -23.73 16.53
CA THR A 414 -2.90 -24.65 16.69
C THR A 414 -3.22 -25.75 17.71
N ILE A 415 -3.88 -25.41 18.83
CA ILE A 415 -4.34 -26.38 19.83
C ILE A 415 -5.39 -27.32 19.20
N LEU A 416 -6.39 -26.79 18.49
CA LEU A 416 -7.39 -27.60 17.78
C LEU A 416 -6.74 -28.51 16.73
N GLY A 417 -5.73 -28.00 16.01
CA GLY A 417 -4.92 -28.79 15.08
C GLY A 417 -4.20 -29.93 15.78
N TYR A 418 -3.60 -29.67 16.94
CA TYR A 418 -2.94 -30.71 17.75
C TYR A 418 -3.93 -31.76 18.25
N LEU A 419 -5.09 -31.36 18.79
CA LEU A 419 -6.13 -32.29 19.23
C LEU A 419 -6.61 -33.16 18.06
N THR A 420 -6.87 -32.54 16.91
CA THR A 420 -7.24 -33.24 15.67
C THR A 420 -6.17 -34.24 15.26
N PHE A 421 -4.89 -33.86 15.30
CA PHE A 421 -3.77 -34.76 15.01
C PHE A 421 -3.65 -35.92 16.01
N ARG A 422 -3.91 -35.66 17.30
CA ARG A 422 -3.81 -36.66 18.37
C ARG A 422 -4.91 -37.70 18.31
N PHE A 423 -6.17 -37.27 18.13
CA PHE A 423 -7.36 -38.12 18.24
C PHE A 423 -7.76 -38.83 16.96
N LYS A 424 -7.23 -38.43 15.79
CA LYS A 424 -7.50 -39.13 14.54
C LYS A 424 -6.91 -40.54 14.62
N ARG A 425 -7.76 -41.53 14.94
CA ARG A 425 -7.48 -42.97 14.75
C ARG A 425 -7.12 -43.14 13.27
N GLN A 426 -5.85 -43.36 12.99
CA GLN A 426 -5.41 -43.77 11.66
C GLN A 426 -5.90 -45.20 11.48
N VAL A 427 -7.11 -45.33 10.92
CA VAL A 427 -7.75 -46.61 10.55
C VAL A 427 -6.69 -47.47 9.86
N THR A 428 -6.47 -48.64 10.45
CA THR A 428 -5.50 -49.67 10.07
C THR A 428 -5.59 -50.06 8.60
#